data_AF-A0A7C9FN23-F1
#
_entry.id   AF-A0A7C9FN23-F1
#
_cell.length_a   1.000
_cell.length_b   1.000
_cell.length_c   1.000
_cell.angle_alpha   90.00
_cell.angle_beta   90.00
_cell.angle_gamma   90.00
#
_symmetry.space_group_name_H-M   'P 1'
#
loop_
_entity.id
_entity.type
_entity.pdbx_description
1 polymer ?
#
loop_
_entity_poly.entity_id
_entity_poly.type
_entity_poly.pdbx_seq_one_letter_code
_entity_poly.pdbx_strand_id
1 'polypeptide(L)'
;MDNHLHAVGGAEAVLNFEPKSSMSVAYHPDFGSHDELLLLELDEKLLPDVLCERVSLRGDPDEEAVLCTKSKTYAVKFVGTSNSVFLIPPSKSSPLADSLMDCDKEETDQPASASVLKVAPGNLELVEVAPRLDKLQFFLAQNPYTLEEASEMEMTSDIKDSVLGLYTWDDLVGRIQASDVELRLGLEALDAVEIKGCWRLLDAKYMDSILTMLLHNAVLNDWPLNALPENELVNTLESDGFQPIVAGHCLRAYGTKIDNGSDAGSLW
;
A
#
# COMPACT_ATOMS: atom_id res chain seq x y z
N MET A 1 19.73 30.07 -26.55
CA MET A 1 21.03 29.38 -26.40
C MET A 1 20.91 28.68 -25.08
N ASP A 2 20.34 27.48 -25.17
CA ASP A 2 19.66 26.84 -24.06
C ASP A 2 20.66 25.89 -23.43
N ASN A 3 21.28 26.33 -22.33
CA ASN A 3 22.08 25.45 -21.49
C ASN A 3 21.11 24.57 -20.69
N HIS A 4 20.82 23.38 -21.23
CA HIS A 4 20.32 22.28 -20.42
C HIS A 4 21.38 21.97 -19.35
N LEU A 5 21.07 22.27 -18.09
CA LEU A 5 21.72 21.62 -16.95
C LEU A 5 21.40 20.13 -17.06
N HIS A 6 22.26 19.36 -17.69
CA HIS A 6 22.34 17.93 -17.44
C HIS A 6 22.79 17.77 -15.99
N ALA A 7 21.94 17.17 -15.15
CA ALA A 7 22.37 16.73 -13.84
C ALA A 7 23.52 15.73 -14.04
N VAL A 8 24.75 16.16 -13.70
CA VAL A 8 25.93 15.30 -13.70
C VAL A 8 25.71 14.28 -12.59
N GLY A 9 25.35 13.05 -12.96
CA GLY A 9 25.11 11.93 -12.06
C GLY A 9 26.14 10.82 -12.27
N GLY A 10 26.29 9.92 -11.29
CA GLY A 10 27.15 8.75 -11.40
C GLY A 10 28.63 9.02 -11.08
N ALA A 11 29.52 8.30 -11.75
CA ALA A 11 30.97 8.34 -11.48
C ALA A 11 31.59 9.72 -11.71
N GLU A 12 31.06 10.52 -12.64
CA GLU A 12 31.54 11.88 -12.89
C GLU A 12 31.33 12.79 -11.66
N ALA A 13 30.18 12.67 -10.99
CA ALA A 13 29.84 13.48 -9.82
C ALA A 13 30.62 13.07 -8.56
N VAL A 14 30.93 11.78 -8.45
CA VAL A 14 31.57 11.21 -7.25
C VAL A 14 33.09 11.20 -7.37
N LEU A 15 33.63 11.00 -8.58
CA LEU A 15 35.05 10.74 -8.82
C LEU A 15 35.70 11.74 -9.79
N ASN A 16 34.96 12.74 -10.31
CA ASN A 16 35.41 13.59 -11.42
C ASN A 16 35.95 12.77 -12.60
N PHE A 17 35.34 11.61 -12.84
CA PHE A 17 35.82 10.68 -13.85
C PHE A 17 35.43 11.15 -15.25
N GLU A 18 36.40 11.57 -16.06
CA GLU A 18 36.11 12.04 -17.43
C GLU A 18 35.86 10.87 -18.39
N PRO A 19 34.92 10.99 -19.37
CA PRO A 19 34.72 9.99 -20.40
C PRO A 19 36.02 9.66 -21.15
N LYS A 20 36.32 8.37 -21.34
CA LYS A 20 37.53 7.83 -21.99
C LYS A 20 38.83 7.98 -21.19
N SER A 21 38.76 8.40 -19.93
CA SER A 21 39.88 8.32 -19.00
C SER A 21 40.00 6.91 -18.39
N SER A 22 41.10 6.62 -17.72
CA SER A 22 41.31 5.39 -16.95
C SER A 22 41.67 5.74 -15.53
N MET A 23 41.07 5.04 -14.57
CA MET A 23 41.27 5.26 -13.13
C MET A 23 41.65 3.94 -12.46
N SER A 24 42.57 4.01 -11.49
CA SER A 24 42.88 2.85 -10.65
C SER A 24 41.73 2.59 -9.69
N VAL A 25 41.44 1.31 -9.46
CA VAL A 25 40.41 0.88 -8.51
C VAL A 25 41.09 0.07 -7.41
N ALA A 26 40.76 0.36 -6.16
CA ALA A 26 41.25 -0.35 -4.99
C ALA A 26 40.06 -0.82 -4.14
N TYR A 27 40.25 -1.88 -3.37
CA TYR A 27 39.23 -2.30 -2.41
C TYR A 27 39.25 -1.38 -1.19
N HIS A 28 38.06 -0.93 -0.76
CA HIS A 28 37.90 -0.22 0.49
C HIS A 28 38.32 -1.13 1.66
N PRO A 29 38.84 -0.59 2.79
CA PRO A 29 39.14 -1.39 3.98
C PRO A 29 37.96 -2.23 4.47
N ASP A 30 36.75 -1.69 4.31
CA ASP A 30 35.49 -2.37 4.65
C ASP A 30 34.86 -3.15 3.49
N PHE A 31 35.62 -3.46 2.43
CA PHE A 31 35.09 -4.19 1.27
C PHE A 31 34.51 -5.56 1.68
N GLY A 32 33.30 -5.85 1.22
CA GLY A 32 32.60 -7.10 1.56
C GLY A 32 31.35 -7.35 0.73
N SER A 33 30.55 -8.34 1.14
CA SER A 33 29.27 -8.66 0.49
C SER A 33 28.25 -7.55 0.65
N HIS A 34 28.19 -6.93 1.84
CA HIS A 34 27.21 -5.90 2.21
C HIS A 34 25.80 -6.29 1.78
N ASP A 35 25.33 -7.45 2.23
CA ASP A 35 24.05 -8.02 1.80
C ASP A 35 22.85 -7.13 2.16
N GLU A 36 23.05 -6.18 3.08
CA GLU A 36 22.13 -5.10 3.43
C GLU A 36 22.00 -4.00 2.36
N LEU A 37 22.97 -3.88 1.45
CA LEU A 37 22.97 -2.89 0.37
C LEU A 37 22.51 -3.53 -0.95
N LEU A 38 21.31 -3.17 -1.38
CA LEU A 38 20.73 -3.64 -2.64
C LEU A 38 20.50 -2.45 -3.57
N LEU A 39 20.72 -2.68 -4.87
CA LEU A 39 20.40 -1.70 -5.90
C LEU A 39 18.94 -1.88 -6.30
N LEU A 40 18.18 -0.79 -6.33
CA LEU A 40 16.81 -0.77 -6.82
C LEU A 40 16.74 0.15 -8.04
N GLU A 41 16.32 -0.41 -9.16
CA GLU A 41 16.00 0.34 -10.37
C GLU A 41 14.60 0.92 -10.26
N LEU A 42 14.48 2.23 -10.45
CA LEU A 42 13.25 2.98 -10.27
C LEU A 42 12.93 3.77 -11.54
N ASP A 43 11.73 3.56 -12.06
CA ASP A 43 11.16 4.46 -13.07
C ASP A 43 11.00 5.87 -12.48
N GLU A 44 11.18 6.90 -13.31
CA GLU A 44 11.03 8.31 -12.90
C GLU A 44 9.67 8.61 -12.25
N LYS A 45 8.61 7.91 -12.69
CA LYS A 45 7.25 8.04 -12.14
C LYS A 45 7.17 7.64 -10.66
N LEU A 46 8.06 6.77 -10.18
CA LEU A 46 8.08 6.25 -8.81
C LEU A 46 9.00 7.06 -7.89
N LEU A 47 9.90 7.87 -8.44
CA LEU A 47 10.82 8.69 -7.64
C LEU A 47 10.10 9.55 -6.60
N PRO A 48 8.99 10.26 -6.90
CA PRO A 48 8.30 11.07 -5.89
C PRO A 48 7.66 10.25 -4.77
N ASP A 49 7.30 9.00 -5.03
CA ASP A 49 6.72 8.12 -4.02
C ASP A 49 7.81 7.56 -3.11
N VAL A 50 8.94 7.14 -3.68
CA VAL A 50 10.08 6.60 -2.92
C VAL A 50 10.77 7.69 -2.10
N LEU A 51 11.07 8.86 -2.69
CA LEU A 51 11.77 9.96 -2.02
C LEU A 51 10.96 10.60 -0.89
N CYS A 52 9.63 10.47 -0.91
CA CYS A 52 8.75 10.96 0.14
C CYS A 52 8.28 9.85 1.11
N GLU A 53 8.90 8.67 1.09
CA GLU A 53 8.57 7.54 1.98
C GLU A 53 7.09 7.10 1.87
N ARG A 54 6.51 7.15 0.67
CA ARG A 54 5.11 6.78 0.40
C ARG A 54 4.97 5.40 -0.23
N VAL A 55 5.95 4.52 0.03
CA VAL A 55 5.99 3.15 -0.46
C VAL A 55 6.10 2.18 0.72
N SER A 56 5.52 0.99 0.56
CA SER A 56 5.57 -0.08 1.57
C SER A 56 5.87 -1.42 0.91
N LEU A 57 6.70 -2.26 1.54
CA LEU A 57 6.86 -3.66 1.15
C LEU A 57 5.78 -4.50 1.85
N ARG A 58 5.10 -5.36 1.09
CA ARG A 58 4.01 -6.23 1.57
C ARG A 58 4.21 -7.67 1.12
N GLY A 59 3.72 -8.60 1.93
CA GLY A 59 3.83 -10.04 1.68
C GLY A 59 4.17 -10.80 2.97
N ASP A 60 3.67 -12.02 3.07
CA ASP A 60 4.02 -12.92 4.17
C ASP A 60 5.46 -13.47 3.98
N PRO A 61 6.11 -13.97 5.06
CA PRO A 61 7.49 -14.46 5.00
C PRO A 61 7.74 -15.62 4.02
N ASP A 62 6.69 -16.35 3.66
CA ASP A 62 6.71 -17.48 2.73
C ASP A 62 6.38 -17.09 1.28
N GLU A 63 6.22 -15.80 0.99
CA GLU A 63 5.87 -15.27 -0.33
C GLU A 63 6.89 -14.28 -0.89
N GLU A 64 6.83 -14.09 -2.21
CA GLU A 64 7.59 -13.02 -2.87
C GLU A 64 7.05 -11.65 -2.48
N ALA A 65 7.88 -10.79 -1.89
CA ALA A 65 7.48 -9.45 -1.51
C ALA A 65 7.06 -8.60 -2.73
N VAL A 66 6.07 -7.74 -2.51
CA VAL A 66 5.66 -6.69 -3.46
C VAL A 66 5.92 -5.31 -2.88
N LEU A 67 6.24 -4.36 -3.74
CA LEU A 67 6.31 -2.95 -3.39
C LEU A 67 5.00 -2.27 -3.76
N CYS A 68 4.35 -1.67 -2.77
CA CYS A 68 3.10 -0.94 -2.97
C CYS A 68 3.35 0.56 -2.84
N THR A 69 2.85 1.31 -3.81
CA THR A 69 2.58 2.74 -3.67
C THR A 69 1.20 2.92 -3.02
N LYS A 70 0.72 4.15 -2.91
CA LYS A 70 -0.66 4.42 -2.46
C LYS A 70 -1.73 3.70 -3.29
N SER A 71 -1.49 3.50 -4.59
CA SER A 71 -2.55 3.07 -5.53
C SER A 71 -2.21 1.91 -6.46
N LYS A 72 -0.96 1.44 -6.44
CA LYS A 72 -0.45 0.42 -7.36
C LYS A 72 0.50 -0.53 -6.66
N THR A 73 0.47 -1.79 -7.07
CA THR A 73 1.38 -2.86 -6.64
C THR A 73 2.41 -3.20 -7.71
N TYR A 74 3.65 -3.41 -7.27
CA TYR A 74 4.79 -3.75 -8.11
C TYR A 74 5.45 -5.02 -7.59
N ALA A 75 5.66 -6.01 -8.46
CA ALA A 75 6.48 -7.16 -8.15
C ALA A 75 7.96 -6.74 -8.13
N VAL A 76 8.69 -7.19 -7.11
CA VAL A 76 10.12 -6.94 -6.96
C VAL A 76 10.88 -8.14 -7.54
N LYS A 77 11.69 -7.91 -8.57
CA LYS A 77 12.44 -8.99 -9.24
C LYS A 77 13.93 -8.70 -9.22
N PHE A 78 14.74 -9.69 -8.88
CA PHE A 78 16.19 -9.57 -8.99
C PHE A 78 16.66 -9.92 -10.40
N VAL A 79 17.42 -9.00 -11.00
CA VAL A 79 18.04 -9.17 -12.31
C VAL A 79 19.55 -9.10 -12.15
N GLY A 80 20.21 -10.22 -12.46
CA GLY A 80 21.67 -10.32 -12.43
C GLY A 80 22.30 -9.67 -13.66
N THR A 81 23.49 -9.10 -13.49
CA THR A 81 24.27 -8.51 -14.57
C THR A 81 25.57 -9.28 -14.80
N SER A 82 25.99 -9.39 -16.06
CA SER A 82 27.32 -9.92 -16.41
C SER A 82 28.44 -8.91 -16.21
N ASN A 83 28.09 -7.62 -16.04
CA ASN A 83 29.05 -6.54 -15.83
C ASN A 83 29.28 -6.33 -14.34
N SER A 84 30.49 -5.94 -13.96
CA SER A 84 30.78 -5.57 -12.58
C SER A 84 30.28 -4.15 -12.29
N VAL A 85 29.28 -4.02 -11.43
CA VAL A 85 28.80 -2.73 -10.92
C VAL A 85 29.46 -2.48 -9.57
N PHE A 86 30.20 -1.37 -9.45
CA PHE A 86 30.92 -1.03 -8.23
C PHE A 86 30.19 0.07 -7.45
N LEU A 87 29.89 -0.21 -6.18
CA LEU A 87 29.44 0.80 -5.23
C LEU A 87 30.69 1.45 -4.63
N ILE A 88 30.83 2.75 -4.88
CA ILE A 88 31.97 3.55 -4.45
C ILE A 88 31.41 4.68 -3.57
N PRO A 89 31.77 4.72 -2.27
CA PRO A 89 31.34 5.80 -1.39
C PRO A 89 31.97 7.13 -1.82
N PRO A 90 31.32 8.26 -1.54
CA PRO A 90 31.87 9.57 -1.86
C PRO A 90 33.19 9.81 -1.14
N SER A 91 34.23 10.14 -1.91
CA SER A 91 35.53 10.55 -1.38
C SER A 91 35.46 11.97 -0.80
N LYS A 92 36.25 12.23 0.26
CA LYS A 92 36.36 13.56 0.90
C LYS A 92 36.92 14.67 0.00
N SER A 93 37.35 14.34 -1.23
CA SER A 93 37.81 15.26 -2.27
C SER A 93 36.74 15.56 -3.33
N SER A 94 35.47 15.22 -3.08
CA SER A 94 34.35 15.64 -3.93
C SER A 94 34.12 17.16 -3.80
N PRO A 95 33.83 17.87 -4.90
CA PRO A 95 33.57 19.32 -4.87
C PRO A 95 32.32 19.72 -4.05
N LEU A 96 31.51 18.75 -3.60
CA LEU A 96 30.42 18.99 -2.65
C LEU A 96 30.89 19.18 -1.20
N ALA A 97 32.12 18.77 -0.87
CA ALA A 97 32.72 18.95 0.46
C ALA A 97 33.42 20.32 0.62
N ASP A 98 33.73 21.01 -0.48
CA ASP A 98 34.50 22.26 -0.47
C ASP A 98 33.76 23.47 0.15
N SER A 99 32.47 23.34 0.45
CA SER A 99 31.72 24.39 1.17
C SER A 99 31.95 24.39 2.69
N LEU A 100 32.66 23.41 3.26
CA LEU A 100 32.91 23.33 4.70
C LEU A 100 34.28 22.68 4.98
N MET A 101 35.37 23.44 4.88
CA MET A 101 36.53 23.39 5.80
C MET A 101 37.71 24.18 5.20
N ASP A 102 37.94 25.36 5.78
CA ASP A 102 39.25 26.00 5.78
C ASP A 102 40.19 25.14 6.65
N CYS A 103 41.45 24.98 6.22
CA CYS A 103 42.65 24.48 6.95
C CYS A 103 43.39 23.30 6.27
N ASP A 104 44.52 23.67 5.64
CA ASP A 104 45.81 22.99 5.60
C ASP A 104 45.84 21.45 5.63
N LYS A 105 45.88 20.82 4.45
CA LYS A 105 46.51 19.49 4.29
C LYS A 105 47.35 19.42 3.02
N GLU A 106 48.59 18.99 3.22
CA GLU A 106 49.59 18.68 2.22
C GLU A 106 49.01 17.74 1.15
N GLU A 107 49.06 18.18 -0.11
CA GLU A 107 48.79 17.38 -1.30
C GLU A 107 49.74 16.17 -1.31
N THR A 108 49.26 15.05 -0.79
CA THR A 108 49.89 13.77 -1.07
C THR A 108 49.41 13.36 -2.45
N ASP A 109 50.35 13.38 -3.39
CA ASP A 109 50.26 13.06 -4.83
C ASP A 109 49.92 11.56 -5.06
N GLN A 110 48.88 11.05 -4.39
CA GLN A 110 48.35 9.73 -4.66
C GLN A 110 47.42 9.82 -5.88
N PRO A 111 47.60 8.96 -6.90
CA PRO A 111 46.68 8.94 -8.03
C PRO A 111 45.27 8.70 -7.49
N ALA A 112 44.32 9.54 -7.91
CA ALA A 112 42.92 9.42 -7.52
C ALA A 112 42.44 7.99 -7.82
N SER A 113 42.33 7.17 -6.79
CA SER A 113 41.92 5.77 -6.89
C SER A 113 40.51 5.65 -6.34
N ALA A 114 39.62 5.05 -7.12
CA ALA A 114 38.28 4.74 -6.65
C ALA A 114 38.36 3.60 -5.61
N SER A 115 37.74 3.80 -4.46
CA SER A 115 37.69 2.80 -3.40
C SER A 115 36.37 2.02 -3.46
N VAL A 116 36.40 0.76 -3.85
CA VAL A 116 35.19 -0.07 -4.01
C VAL A 116 34.76 -0.65 -2.68
N LEU A 117 33.51 -0.40 -2.29
CA LEU A 117 32.90 -0.95 -1.10
C LEU A 117 32.22 -2.30 -1.37
N LYS A 118 31.45 -2.39 -2.46
CA LYS A 118 30.72 -3.59 -2.88
C LYS A 118 30.75 -3.75 -4.39
N VAL A 119 30.87 -5.00 -4.86
CA VAL A 119 30.52 -5.36 -6.25
C VAL A 119 29.08 -5.87 -6.25
N ALA A 120 28.17 -5.13 -6.86
CA ALA A 120 26.78 -5.55 -6.96
C ALA A 120 26.61 -6.59 -8.07
N PRO A 121 26.04 -7.78 -7.77
CA PRO A 121 25.81 -8.83 -8.77
C PRO A 121 24.62 -8.53 -9.69
N GLY A 122 23.82 -7.52 -9.38
CA GLY A 122 22.57 -7.19 -10.04
C GLY A 122 21.81 -6.10 -9.32
N ASN A 123 20.61 -5.82 -9.82
CA ASN A 123 19.66 -4.88 -9.25
C ASN A 123 18.27 -5.49 -9.13
N LEU A 124 17.47 -4.92 -8.25
CA LEU A 124 16.05 -5.18 -8.15
C LEU A 124 15.33 -4.29 -9.16
N GLU A 125 14.39 -4.85 -9.89
CA GLU A 125 13.49 -4.15 -10.81
C GLU A 125 12.06 -4.22 -10.28
N LEU A 126 11.28 -3.18 -10.60
CA LEU A 126 9.87 -3.10 -10.26
C LEU A 126 9.01 -3.29 -11.50
N VAL A 127 8.14 -4.29 -11.47
CA VAL A 127 7.17 -4.55 -12.54
C VAL A 127 5.76 -4.32 -12.00
N GLU A 128 4.99 -3.42 -12.60
CA GLU A 128 3.58 -3.22 -12.20
C GLU A 128 2.80 -4.52 -12.41
N VAL A 129 2.08 -4.96 -11.38
CA VAL A 129 1.29 -6.20 -11.39
C VAL A 129 -0.10 -5.93 -10.81
N ALA A 130 -1.05 -6.81 -11.15
CA ALA A 130 -2.36 -6.79 -10.51
C ALA A 130 -2.23 -7.14 -9.01
N PRO A 131 -3.09 -6.56 -8.15
CA PRO A 131 -3.13 -6.91 -6.74
C PRO A 131 -3.53 -8.39 -6.57
N ARG A 132 -2.87 -9.09 -5.65
CA ARG A 132 -3.19 -10.51 -5.37
C ARG A 132 -4.18 -10.57 -4.20
N LEU A 133 -5.47 -10.61 -4.54
CA LEU A 133 -6.59 -10.53 -3.59
C LEU A 133 -7.15 -11.91 -3.18
N ASP A 134 -6.58 -13.02 -3.66
CA ASP A 134 -7.08 -14.37 -3.37
C ASP A 134 -7.15 -14.65 -1.86
N LYS A 135 -6.14 -14.16 -1.12
CA LYS A 135 -6.09 -14.23 0.34
C LYS A 135 -7.19 -13.41 1.02
N LEU A 136 -7.56 -12.26 0.46
CA LEU A 136 -8.60 -11.39 1.02
C LEU A 136 -9.92 -12.16 1.13
N GLN A 137 -10.35 -12.78 0.02
CA GLN A 137 -11.59 -13.55 0.00
C GLN A 137 -11.52 -14.72 0.99
N PHE A 138 -10.38 -15.43 1.05
CA PHE A 138 -10.19 -16.51 2.01
C PHE A 138 -10.30 -16.04 3.46
N PHE A 139 -9.64 -14.95 3.83
CA PHE A 139 -9.67 -14.39 5.18
C PHE A 139 -11.08 -13.96 5.60
N LEU A 140 -11.79 -13.22 4.74
CA LEU A 140 -13.12 -12.73 5.09
C LEU A 140 -14.19 -13.84 5.11
N ALA A 141 -14.00 -14.90 4.33
CA ALA A 141 -14.91 -16.05 4.30
C ALA A 141 -14.76 -16.99 5.51
N GLN A 142 -13.69 -16.87 6.31
CA GLN A 142 -13.50 -17.69 7.50
C GLN A 142 -14.53 -17.40 8.58
N ASN A 143 -14.96 -16.14 8.70
CA ASN A 143 -15.89 -15.72 9.72
C ASN A 143 -16.90 -14.68 9.21
N PRO A 144 -17.88 -15.08 8.37
CA PRO A 144 -18.96 -14.21 7.94
C PRO A 144 -19.78 -13.72 9.14
N TYR A 145 -20.35 -12.53 9.04
CA TYR A 145 -21.22 -11.97 10.05
C TYR A 145 -22.65 -12.50 9.89
N THR A 146 -23.18 -13.14 10.94
CA THR A 146 -24.49 -13.79 10.91
C THR A 146 -25.52 -13.10 11.81
N LEU A 147 -26.79 -13.43 11.62
CA LEU A 147 -27.90 -12.88 12.39
C LEU A 147 -27.85 -13.28 13.87
N GLU A 148 -27.39 -14.50 14.17
CA GLU A 148 -27.24 -14.99 15.54
C GLU A 148 -26.21 -14.15 16.30
N GLU A 149 -25.07 -13.87 15.66
CA GLU A 149 -24.02 -13.03 16.24
C GLU A 149 -24.50 -11.59 16.45
N ALA A 150 -25.32 -11.04 15.54
CA ALA A 150 -25.93 -9.73 15.72
C ALA A 150 -26.85 -9.67 16.95
N SER A 151 -27.57 -10.76 17.23
CA SER A 151 -28.53 -10.86 18.34
C SER A 151 -27.83 -11.16 19.69
N GLU A 152 -26.72 -11.91 19.67
CA GLU A 152 -25.96 -12.30 20.88
C GLU A 152 -25.01 -11.18 21.37
N MET A 153 -24.59 -10.29 20.48
CA MET A 153 -23.62 -9.21 20.77
C MET A 153 -24.13 -8.08 21.66
N GLU A 154 -25.42 -8.01 21.98
CA GLU A 154 -25.94 -7.04 22.98
C GLU A 154 -25.56 -7.42 24.43
N MET A 155 -25.03 -8.63 24.66
CA MET A 155 -24.88 -9.19 26.02
C MET A 155 -23.42 -9.39 26.48
N THR A 156 -22.41 -9.26 25.61
CA THR A 156 -20.99 -9.49 26.00
C THR A 156 -20.05 -8.48 25.35
N SER A 157 -19.51 -7.56 26.17
CA SER A 157 -18.66 -6.44 25.75
C SER A 157 -17.19 -6.80 25.46
N ASP A 158 -16.81 -8.07 25.60
CA ASP A 158 -15.39 -8.48 25.64
C ASP A 158 -15.03 -9.44 24.49
N ILE A 159 -15.28 -9.03 23.24
CA ILE A 159 -14.86 -9.77 22.05
C ILE A 159 -13.64 -9.05 21.42
N LYS A 160 -12.51 -9.06 22.12
CA LYS A 160 -11.23 -8.66 21.51
C LYS A 160 -10.21 -9.79 21.39
N ASP A 161 -10.38 -10.89 22.12
CA ASP A 161 -9.30 -11.89 22.26
C ASP A 161 -9.65 -13.32 21.84
N SER A 162 -10.81 -13.61 21.23
CA SER A 162 -11.22 -15.03 21.09
C SER A 162 -11.91 -15.47 19.80
N VAL A 163 -12.19 -14.58 18.85
CA VAL A 163 -12.77 -15.02 17.57
C VAL A 163 -11.67 -15.03 16.52
N LEU A 164 -11.09 -16.22 16.33
CA LEU A 164 -10.19 -16.50 15.21
C LEU A 164 -10.88 -16.10 13.90
N GLY A 165 -10.17 -15.43 12.99
CA GLY A 165 -10.70 -15.05 11.67
C GLY A 165 -11.35 -13.67 11.58
N LEU A 166 -11.15 -12.79 12.56
CA LEU A 166 -11.43 -11.36 12.44
C LEU A 166 -10.17 -10.60 12.02
N TYR A 167 -10.30 -9.72 11.03
CA TYR A 167 -9.19 -8.98 10.46
C TYR A 167 -9.47 -7.48 10.48
N THR A 168 -8.57 -6.73 11.13
CA THR A 168 -8.58 -5.27 11.06
C THR A 168 -8.00 -4.79 9.74
N TRP A 169 -8.15 -3.50 9.43
CA TRP A 169 -7.50 -2.89 8.27
C TRP A 169 -5.99 -3.14 8.27
N ASP A 170 -5.33 -2.96 9.42
CA ASP A 170 -3.88 -3.13 9.55
C ASP A 170 -3.46 -4.61 9.36
N ASP A 171 -4.27 -5.56 9.81
CA ASP A 171 -4.03 -6.99 9.58
C ASP A 171 -4.09 -7.34 8.08
N LEU A 172 -5.08 -6.79 7.37
CA LEU A 172 -5.26 -6.99 5.93
C LEU A 172 -4.11 -6.36 5.15
N VAL A 173 -3.72 -5.13 5.50
CA VAL A 173 -2.58 -4.42 4.89
C VAL A 173 -1.27 -5.19 5.07
N GLY A 174 -1.06 -5.82 6.23
CA GLY A 174 0.14 -6.59 6.51
C GLY A 174 0.25 -7.90 5.72
N ARG A 175 -0.88 -8.54 5.38
CA ARG A 175 -0.91 -9.89 4.79
C ARG A 175 -1.24 -9.92 3.30
N ILE A 176 -1.89 -8.89 2.77
CA ILE A 176 -2.37 -8.87 1.38
C ILE A 176 -1.42 -8.08 0.50
N GLN A 177 -1.09 -8.67 -0.65
CA GLN A 177 -0.19 -8.10 -1.65
C GLN A 177 -0.96 -7.16 -2.59
N ALA A 178 -1.41 -6.03 -2.04
CA ALA A 178 -2.15 -4.99 -2.75
C ALA A 178 -1.81 -3.61 -2.19
N SER A 179 -1.93 -2.54 -2.97
CA SER A 179 -1.92 -1.17 -2.44
C SER A 179 -3.17 -0.87 -1.62
N ASP A 180 -3.17 0.23 -0.87
CA ASP A 180 -4.33 0.60 -0.04
C ASP A 180 -5.58 0.87 -0.87
N VAL A 181 -5.43 1.52 -2.02
CA VAL A 181 -6.58 1.76 -2.92
C VAL A 181 -7.08 0.45 -3.52
N GLU A 182 -6.18 -0.41 -3.99
CA GLU A 182 -6.56 -1.71 -4.57
C GLU A 182 -7.21 -2.64 -3.53
N LEU A 183 -6.73 -2.62 -2.29
CA LEU A 183 -7.31 -3.39 -1.20
C LEU A 183 -8.74 -2.89 -0.86
N ARG A 184 -8.97 -1.58 -0.83
CA ARG A 184 -10.31 -1.00 -0.64
C ARG A 184 -11.26 -1.37 -1.77
N LEU A 185 -10.80 -1.29 -3.02
CA LEU A 185 -11.60 -1.72 -4.16
C LEU A 185 -11.89 -3.22 -4.12
N GLY A 186 -10.94 -4.03 -3.64
CA GLY A 186 -11.15 -5.45 -3.40
C GLY A 186 -12.21 -5.74 -2.33
N LEU A 187 -12.19 -4.99 -1.23
CA LEU A 187 -13.20 -5.08 -0.18
C LEU A 187 -14.59 -4.70 -0.70
N GLU A 188 -14.68 -3.62 -1.46
CA GLU A 188 -15.92 -3.17 -2.09
C GLU A 188 -16.45 -4.19 -3.10
N ALA A 189 -15.59 -4.75 -3.94
CA ALA A 189 -15.96 -5.78 -4.92
C ALA A 189 -16.43 -7.10 -4.28
N LEU A 190 -16.05 -7.35 -3.03
CA LEU A 190 -16.50 -8.49 -2.24
C LEU A 190 -17.73 -8.16 -1.37
N ASP A 191 -18.27 -6.94 -1.46
CA ASP A 191 -19.34 -6.44 -0.58
C ASP A 191 -18.98 -6.61 0.91
N ALA A 192 -17.71 -6.42 1.27
CA ALA A 192 -17.23 -6.52 2.63
C ALA A 192 -17.60 -5.27 3.44
N VAL A 193 -17.89 -5.46 4.73
CA VAL A 193 -18.31 -4.40 5.66
C VAL A 193 -17.39 -4.35 6.86
N GLU A 194 -17.07 -3.15 7.30
CA GLU A 194 -16.38 -2.92 8.56
C GLU A 194 -17.37 -2.91 9.73
N ILE A 195 -17.32 -3.93 10.58
CA ILE A 195 -18.16 -4.08 11.77
C ILE A 195 -17.24 -4.10 12.98
N LYS A 196 -17.40 -3.12 13.87
CA LYS A 196 -16.59 -2.97 15.10
C LYS A 196 -15.07 -2.94 14.84
N GLY A 197 -14.65 -2.33 13.72
CA GLY A 197 -13.23 -2.21 13.33
C GLY A 197 -12.64 -3.44 12.63
N CYS A 198 -13.45 -4.44 12.35
CA CYS A 198 -13.05 -5.65 11.62
C CYS A 198 -13.81 -5.75 10.29
N TRP A 199 -13.12 -6.13 9.22
CA TRP A 199 -13.73 -6.37 7.92
C TRP A 199 -14.31 -7.77 7.83
N ARG A 200 -15.57 -7.88 7.37
CA ARG A 200 -16.31 -9.15 7.29
C ARG A 200 -17.24 -9.18 6.08
N LEU A 201 -17.53 -10.40 5.60
CA LEU A 201 -18.64 -10.64 4.67
C LEU A 201 -19.92 -10.83 5.47
N LEU A 202 -21.05 -10.40 4.91
CA LEU A 202 -22.37 -10.67 5.50
C LEU A 202 -22.90 -12.01 5.01
N ASP A 203 -23.49 -12.80 5.91
CA ASP A 203 -24.17 -14.03 5.51
C ASP A 203 -25.39 -13.72 4.61
N ALA A 204 -25.60 -14.54 3.60
CA ALA A 204 -26.68 -14.34 2.63
C ALA A 204 -28.06 -14.32 3.29
N LYS A 205 -28.29 -15.16 4.31
CA LYS A 205 -29.59 -15.16 5.03
C LYS A 205 -29.79 -13.89 5.82
N TYR A 206 -28.71 -13.31 6.35
CA TYR A 206 -28.78 -12.05 7.07
C TYR A 206 -29.11 -10.90 6.11
N MET A 207 -28.48 -10.87 4.93
CA MET A 207 -28.82 -9.92 3.86
C MET A 207 -30.27 -10.06 3.40
N ASP A 208 -30.75 -11.28 3.17
CA ASP A 208 -32.15 -11.54 2.78
C ASP A 208 -33.14 -11.07 3.86
N SER A 209 -32.79 -11.26 5.14
CA SER A 209 -33.61 -10.84 6.27
C SER A 209 -33.72 -9.32 6.35
N ILE A 210 -32.59 -8.61 6.21
CA ILE A 210 -32.56 -7.14 6.20
C ILE A 210 -33.33 -6.60 4.99
N LEU A 211 -33.09 -7.16 3.80
CA LEU A 211 -33.79 -6.72 2.58
C LEU A 211 -35.30 -6.92 2.72
N THR A 212 -35.74 -8.05 3.28
CA THR A 212 -37.16 -8.31 3.53
C THR A 212 -37.76 -7.29 4.51
N MET A 213 -37.04 -6.97 5.59
CA MET A 213 -37.49 -5.97 6.55
C MET A 213 -37.51 -4.57 5.95
N LEU A 214 -36.51 -4.22 5.15
CA LEU A 214 -36.42 -2.95 4.42
C LEU A 214 -37.65 -2.77 3.52
N LEU A 215 -38.00 -3.79 2.73
CA LEU A 215 -39.16 -3.76 1.85
C LEU A 215 -40.47 -3.66 2.65
N HIS A 216 -40.57 -4.34 3.80
CA HIS A 216 -41.72 -4.24 4.68
C HIS A 216 -41.88 -2.82 5.24
N ASN A 217 -40.79 -2.20 5.71
CA ASN A 217 -40.79 -0.84 6.23
C ASN A 217 -41.12 0.19 5.15
N ALA A 218 -40.69 -0.02 3.91
CA ALA A 218 -41.09 0.84 2.80
C ALA A 218 -42.60 0.80 2.56
N VAL A 219 -43.23 -0.37 2.63
CA VAL A 219 -44.70 -0.50 2.51
C VAL A 219 -45.43 0.12 3.70
N LEU A 220 -44.93 -0.08 4.92
CA LEU A 220 -45.55 0.45 6.14
C LEU A 220 -45.53 1.98 6.20
N ASN A 221 -44.43 2.60 5.75
CA ASN A 221 -44.24 4.06 5.79
C ASN A 221 -44.62 4.76 4.48
N ASP A 222 -45.17 4.02 3.50
CA ASP A 222 -45.52 4.51 2.16
C ASP A 222 -44.33 5.18 1.44
N TRP A 223 -43.12 4.63 1.64
CA TRP A 223 -41.93 5.12 0.97
C TRP A 223 -41.84 4.58 -0.46
N PRO A 224 -41.56 5.44 -1.43
CA PRO A 224 -41.38 5.01 -2.80
C PRO A 224 -40.04 4.28 -2.96
N LEU A 225 -40.06 3.07 -3.54
CA LEU A 225 -38.85 2.24 -3.73
C LEU A 225 -37.79 2.85 -4.67
N ASN A 226 -38.14 3.91 -5.39
CA ASN A 226 -37.24 4.65 -6.28
C ASN A 226 -36.71 5.95 -5.66
N ALA A 227 -37.05 6.23 -4.40
CA ALA A 227 -36.57 7.38 -3.64
C ALA A 227 -36.70 7.09 -2.14
N LEU A 228 -35.89 6.14 -1.65
CA LEU A 228 -35.88 5.75 -0.24
C LEU A 228 -35.06 6.76 0.60
N PRO A 229 -35.63 7.29 1.70
CA PRO A 229 -34.91 8.19 2.60
C PRO A 229 -33.90 7.42 3.44
N GLU A 230 -32.58 7.62 3.21
CA GLU A 230 -31.51 6.86 3.89
C GLU A 230 -31.64 6.93 5.42
N ASN A 231 -31.75 8.15 5.97
CA ASN A 231 -31.74 8.37 7.42
C ASN A 231 -32.97 7.75 8.11
N GLU A 232 -34.16 7.93 7.54
CA GLU A 232 -35.39 7.38 8.14
C GLU A 232 -35.40 5.86 8.05
N LEU A 233 -34.92 5.30 6.93
CA LEU A 233 -34.86 3.86 6.73
C LEU A 233 -33.87 3.20 7.71
N VAL A 234 -32.67 3.77 7.84
CA VAL A 234 -31.63 3.26 8.75
C VAL A 234 -32.13 3.32 10.20
N ASN A 235 -32.76 4.42 10.62
CA ASN A 235 -33.33 4.53 11.97
C ASN A 235 -34.46 3.52 12.23
N THR A 236 -35.27 3.22 11.20
CA THR A 236 -36.36 2.24 11.33
C THR A 236 -35.79 0.83 11.44
N LEU A 237 -34.82 0.47 10.60
CA LEU A 237 -34.13 -0.81 10.68
C LEU A 237 -33.34 -0.98 11.99
N GLU A 238 -32.79 0.11 12.53
CA GLU A 238 -32.17 0.10 13.86
C GLU A 238 -33.19 -0.20 14.96
N SER A 239 -34.39 0.37 14.86
CA SER A 239 -35.50 0.07 15.78
C SER A 239 -35.96 -1.39 15.68
N ASP A 240 -35.78 -2.02 14.53
CA ASP A 240 -36.06 -3.44 14.30
C ASP A 240 -34.91 -4.38 14.75
N GLY A 241 -33.82 -3.83 15.27
CA GLY A 241 -32.68 -4.59 15.80
C GLY A 241 -31.53 -4.83 14.82
N PHE A 242 -31.50 -4.15 13.67
CA PHE A 242 -30.39 -4.23 12.72
C PHE A 242 -29.35 -3.13 12.94
N GLN A 243 -28.07 -3.44 12.76
CA GLN A 243 -27.03 -2.41 12.91
C GLN A 243 -27.09 -1.37 11.78
N PRO A 244 -26.96 -0.07 12.08
CA PRO A 244 -27.02 1.00 11.07
C PRO A 244 -26.03 0.83 9.91
N ILE A 245 -24.83 0.33 10.22
CA ILE A 245 -23.78 0.06 9.22
C ILE A 245 -24.22 -0.99 8.21
N VAL A 246 -24.90 -2.04 8.69
CA VAL A 246 -25.37 -3.14 7.86
C VAL A 246 -26.59 -2.71 7.03
N ALA A 247 -27.49 -1.92 7.62
CA ALA A 247 -28.61 -1.31 6.89
C ALA A 247 -28.11 -0.43 5.72
N GLY A 248 -27.15 0.45 5.98
CA GLY A 248 -26.52 1.28 4.95
C GLY A 248 -25.74 0.47 3.91
N HIS A 249 -25.16 -0.67 4.30
CA HIS A 249 -24.55 -1.58 3.34
C HIS A 249 -25.60 -2.28 2.45
N CYS A 250 -26.72 -2.74 3.00
CA CYS A 250 -27.80 -3.33 2.20
C CYS A 250 -28.33 -2.37 1.13
N LEU A 251 -28.48 -1.08 1.47
CA LEU A 251 -28.82 -0.02 0.52
C LEU A 251 -27.79 0.12 -0.61
N ARG A 252 -26.50 0.06 -0.29
CA ARG A 252 -25.42 0.11 -1.29
C ARG A 252 -25.38 -1.12 -2.19
N ALA A 253 -25.64 -2.29 -1.63
CA ALA A 253 -25.60 -3.54 -2.37
C ALA A 253 -26.77 -3.67 -3.37
N TYR A 254 -27.97 -3.18 -3.00
CA TYR A 254 -29.19 -3.34 -3.80
C TYR A 254 -29.74 -2.06 -4.42
N GLY A 255 -29.14 -0.90 -4.13
CA GLY A 255 -29.62 0.41 -4.57
C GLY A 255 -28.50 1.30 -5.11
N THR A 256 -28.91 2.41 -5.71
CA THR A 256 -27.97 3.40 -6.26
C THR A 256 -28.32 4.78 -5.71
N LYS A 257 -27.37 5.41 -5.05
CA LYS A 257 -27.58 6.73 -4.47
C LYS A 257 -27.89 7.77 -5.55
N ILE A 258 -28.93 8.57 -5.30
CA ILE A 258 -29.34 9.68 -6.17
C ILE A 258 -28.64 10.95 -5.68
N ASP A 259 -27.68 11.44 -6.46
CA ASP A 259 -27.00 12.72 -6.20
C ASP A 259 -27.93 13.90 -6.52
N ASN A 260 -28.83 14.20 -5.60
CA ASN A 260 -29.51 15.48 -5.57
C ASN A 260 -28.58 16.47 -4.87
N GLY A 261 -28.02 17.44 -5.61
CA GLY A 261 -27.05 18.45 -5.12
C GLY A 261 -27.55 19.43 -4.05
N SER A 262 -28.43 18.98 -3.16
CA SER A 262 -29.03 19.70 -2.05
C SER A 262 -28.87 18.87 -0.78
N ASP A 263 -28.42 19.51 0.30
CA ASP A 263 -28.24 19.00 1.68
C ASP A 263 -29.48 18.36 2.35
N ALA A 264 -30.56 18.13 1.60
CA ALA A 264 -31.82 17.58 2.08
C ALA A 264 -31.85 16.05 1.90
N GLY A 265 -31.06 15.34 2.69
CA GLY A 265 -31.14 13.88 2.86
C GLY A 265 -30.68 13.06 1.65
N SER A 266 -29.78 12.11 1.88
CA SER A 266 -29.44 11.11 0.87
C SER A 266 -30.67 10.28 0.48
N LEU A 267 -30.95 10.19 -0.82
CA LEU A 267 -31.99 9.33 -1.39
C LEU A 267 -31.35 8.18 -2.17
N TRP A 268 -31.98 7.01 -2.09
CA TRP A 268 -31.58 5.76 -2.76
C TRP A 268 -32.67 5.26 -3.71
#